data_AF-A0AAV4NL12-F1
#
_entry.id   AF-A0AAV4NL12-F1
#
_cell.length_a   1.000
_cell.length_b   1.000
_cell.length_c   1.000
_cell.angle_alpha   90.00
_cell.angle_beta   90.00
_cell.angle_gamma   90.00
#
_symmetry.space_group_name_H-M   'P 1'
#
loop_
_entity.id
_entity.type
_entity.pdbx_description
1 polymer ?
#
loop_
_entity_poly.entity_id
_entity_poly.type
_entity_poly.pdbx_seq_one_letter_code
_entity_poly.pdbx_strand_id
1 'polypeptide(L)'
;MMGFNNNVQSGAEVFMHKLVHKFIEDIRVNLFGLSQSVNLDSLKAGAIINFKLYSDLKEILKLPTKLTEEQLINLIANVHGTRNILSIPCISLEAACGAILKLYRRPLENFVDSITDILISAVEDSSNIVAAYPSLREEVIRFINESIDKASDETKDLLGKHLESQMNCCNVYHWDLNTSIWKEGLTCSPVKIWNSGETEENSSEENLLSSEENSEDSVAEVLNSTFNDSTDFHSFSQSISMKMKENNNAKENSKNLARILKDYIRLVQKQVADTTIKYINCFLVNHVFEFIKIELIIKLLHSSNKSSILEECELEFQRRNEMLNLCTDLEGALVAVQAF
;
A
#
# COMPACT_ATOMS: atom_id res chain seq x y z
N MET A 1 8.88 -46.37 24.15
CA MET A 1 9.81 -46.84 23.11
C MET A 1 9.82 -45.81 21.99
N MET A 2 10.71 -44.82 22.10
CA MET A 2 10.97 -43.85 21.04
C MET A 2 11.86 -44.53 20.00
N GLY A 3 11.28 -44.90 18.87
CA GLY A 3 12.04 -45.33 17.71
C GLY A 3 12.75 -44.12 17.11
N PHE A 4 14.03 -43.96 17.46
CA PHE A 4 14.96 -43.16 16.67
C PHE A 4 15.08 -43.82 15.29
N ASN A 5 14.26 -43.35 14.34
CA ASN A 5 14.54 -43.58 12.92
C ASN A 5 15.77 -42.74 12.57
N ASN A 6 16.94 -43.33 12.77
CA ASN A 6 18.15 -42.95 12.07
C ASN A 6 17.92 -43.24 10.57
N ASN A 7 17.22 -42.33 9.89
CA ASN A 7 17.21 -42.31 8.44
C ASN A 7 18.63 -41.98 8.01
N VAL A 8 19.29 -42.97 7.43
CA VAL A 8 20.42 -42.74 6.53
C VAL A 8 19.89 -41.79 5.46
N GLN A 9 20.16 -40.49 5.61
CA GLN A 9 19.85 -39.51 4.57
C GLN A 9 20.52 -40.03 3.29
N SER A 10 19.72 -40.27 2.26
CA SER A 10 20.25 -40.67 0.95
C SER A 10 21.28 -39.62 0.53
N GLY A 11 22.41 -40.01 -0.06
CA GLY A 11 23.44 -39.03 -0.49
C GLY A 11 22.88 -37.91 -1.37
N ALA A 12 21.79 -38.22 -2.10
CA ALA A 12 20.98 -37.28 -2.87
C ALA A 12 20.31 -36.18 -2.02
N GLU A 13 19.81 -36.50 -0.82
CA GLU A 13 19.17 -35.54 0.10
C GLU A 13 20.21 -34.57 0.68
N VAL A 14 21.39 -35.06 1.04
CA VAL A 14 22.50 -34.21 1.52
C VAL A 14 22.97 -33.26 0.41
N PHE A 15 23.03 -33.74 -0.82
CA PHE A 15 23.39 -32.91 -1.98
C PHE A 15 22.33 -31.83 -2.26
N MET A 16 21.04 -32.20 -2.25
CA MET A 16 19.93 -31.26 -2.39
C MET A 16 20.01 -30.16 -1.32
N HIS A 17 20.24 -30.54 -0.06
CA HIS A 17 20.36 -29.58 1.04
C HIS A 17 21.53 -28.60 0.83
N LYS A 18 22.68 -29.08 0.35
CA LYS A 18 23.83 -28.20 0.02
C LYS A 18 23.51 -27.24 -1.12
N LEU A 19 22.82 -27.73 -2.16
CA LEU A 19 22.45 -26.90 -3.31
C LEU A 19 21.43 -25.82 -2.93
N VAL A 20 20.38 -26.19 -2.18
CA VAL A 20 19.38 -25.23 -1.70
C VAL A 20 20.00 -24.24 -0.72
N HIS A 21 20.92 -24.66 0.16
CA HIS A 21 21.66 -23.73 1.02
C HIS A 21 22.49 -22.73 0.21
N LYS A 22 23.14 -23.16 -0.87
CA LYS A 22 23.87 -22.26 -1.77
C LYS A 22 22.92 -21.23 -2.43
N PHE A 23 21.73 -21.68 -2.83
CA PHE A 23 20.69 -20.81 -3.37
C PHE A 23 20.16 -19.80 -2.33
N ILE A 24 19.93 -20.23 -1.08
CA ILE A 24 19.50 -19.35 0.03
C ILE A 24 20.53 -18.25 0.28
N GLU A 25 21.82 -18.59 0.32
CA GLU A 25 22.88 -17.59 0.51
C GLU A 25 22.98 -16.60 -0.66
N ASP A 26 22.75 -17.05 -1.90
CA ASP A 26 22.72 -16.14 -3.05
C ASP A 26 21.55 -15.14 -2.99
N ILE A 27 20.35 -15.62 -2.68
CA ILE A 27 19.18 -14.75 -2.46
C ILE A 27 19.46 -13.76 -1.32
N ARG A 28 20.06 -14.22 -0.23
CA ARG A 28 20.42 -13.37 0.91
C ARG A 28 21.37 -12.24 0.49
N VAL A 29 22.36 -12.54 -0.35
CA VAL A 29 23.28 -11.54 -0.90
C VAL A 29 22.56 -10.59 -1.87
N ASN A 30 21.71 -11.10 -2.75
CA ASN A 30 20.99 -10.29 -3.74
C ASN A 30 19.94 -9.35 -3.10
N LEU A 31 19.29 -9.76 -2.01
CA LEU A 31 18.26 -8.97 -1.31
C LEU A 31 18.83 -8.07 -0.21
N PHE A 32 19.74 -8.57 0.63
CA PHE A 32 20.22 -7.84 1.81
C PHE A 32 21.65 -7.30 1.68
N GLY A 33 22.40 -7.68 0.65
CA GLY A 33 23.75 -7.18 0.41
C GLY A 33 24.80 -7.64 1.44
N LEU A 34 24.52 -8.70 2.20
CA LEU A 34 25.40 -9.23 3.26
C LEU A 34 26.54 -10.09 2.71
N SER A 35 27.23 -9.63 1.67
CA SER A 35 28.37 -10.32 1.05
C SER A 35 29.70 -9.61 1.35
N GLN A 36 30.76 -10.40 1.52
CA GLN A 36 32.14 -9.88 1.56
C GLN A 36 32.61 -9.38 0.18
N SER A 37 32.12 -9.99 -0.90
CA SER A 37 32.41 -9.60 -2.29
C SER A 37 31.21 -8.85 -2.89
N VAL A 38 31.31 -7.52 -2.94
CA VAL A 38 30.28 -6.65 -3.51
C VAL A 38 30.45 -6.60 -5.03
N ASN A 39 29.35 -6.79 -5.77
CA ASN A 39 29.33 -6.61 -7.23
C ASN A 39 29.36 -5.11 -7.56
N LEU A 40 30.25 -4.69 -8.47
CA LEU A 40 30.46 -3.28 -8.83
C LEU A 40 29.74 -2.88 -10.13
N ASP A 41 29.33 -3.84 -10.95
CA ASP A 41 28.89 -3.58 -12.32
C ASP A 41 27.37 -3.41 -12.46
N SER A 42 26.59 -4.04 -11.57
CA SER A 42 25.12 -4.06 -11.65
C SER A 42 24.46 -3.85 -10.29
N LEU A 43 23.34 -3.13 -10.31
CA LEU A 43 22.50 -2.94 -9.12
C LEU A 43 21.76 -4.24 -8.80
N LYS A 44 21.81 -4.64 -7.54
CA LYS A 44 21.07 -5.81 -7.03
C LYS A 44 19.63 -5.46 -6.70
N ALA A 45 18.77 -6.48 -6.68
CA ALA A 45 17.35 -6.35 -6.37
C ALA A 45 17.09 -5.60 -5.06
N GLY A 46 17.87 -5.87 -4.00
CA GLY A 46 17.76 -5.16 -2.73
C GLY A 46 17.94 -3.64 -2.84
N ALA A 47 18.89 -3.18 -3.66
CA ALA A 47 19.12 -1.76 -3.89
C ALA A 47 17.96 -1.11 -4.67
N ILE A 48 17.40 -1.84 -5.64
CA ILE A 48 16.25 -1.40 -6.43
C ILE A 48 15.00 -1.29 -5.53
N ILE A 49 14.75 -2.27 -4.67
CA ILE A 49 13.64 -2.24 -3.70
C ILE A 49 13.81 -1.03 -2.76
N ASN A 50 15.02 -0.83 -2.23
CA ASN A 50 15.30 0.32 -1.37
C ASN A 50 15.03 1.66 -2.07
N PHE A 51 15.44 1.78 -3.34
CA PHE A 51 15.14 2.97 -4.15
C PHE A 51 13.63 3.17 -4.32
N LYS A 52 12.87 2.15 -4.72
CA LYS A 52 11.40 2.25 -4.88
C LYS A 52 10.71 2.62 -3.58
N LEU A 53 11.11 2.03 -2.45
CA LEU A 53 10.55 2.32 -1.13
C LEU A 53 10.71 3.79 -0.73
N TYR A 54 11.84 4.43 -1.03
CA TYR A 54 12.08 5.81 -0.58
C TYR A 54 11.83 6.88 -1.65
N SER A 55 11.77 6.52 -2.94
CA SER A 55 11.51 7.44 -4.05
C SER A 55 10.04 7.37 -4.46
N ASP A 56 9.58 6.23 -4.97
CA ASP A 56 8.26 6.08 -5.58
C ASP A 56 7.13 6.26 -4.56
N LEU A 57 7.30 5.79 -3.31
CA LEU A 57 6.32 6.05 -2.26
C LEU A 57 6.09 7.54 -2.02
N LYS A 58 7.16 8.36 -2.10
CA LYS A 58 7.00 9.82 -1.95
C LYS A 58 6.21 10.41 -3.11
N GLU A 59 6.32 9.85 -4.30
CA GLU A 59 5.55 10.29 -5.47
C GLU A 59 4.08 9.91 -5.36
N ILE A 60 3.80 8.67 -4.93
CA ILE A 60 2.43 8.20 -4.68
C ILE A 60 1.73 9.08 -3.62
N LEU A 61 2.45 9.48 -2.58
CA LEU A 61 1.88 10.32 -1.52
C LEU A 61 1.68 11.79 -1.94
N LYS A 62 2.32 12.26 -3.02
CA LYS A 62 2.11 13.61 -3.59
C LYS A 62 0.84 13.76 -4.42
N LEU A 63 0.10 12.67 -4.68
CA LEU A 63 -1.19 12.70 -5.40
C LEU A 63 -2.14 13.75 -4.79
N PRO A 64 -3.02 14.38 -5.59
CA PRO A 64 -3.76 15.58 -5.20
C PRO A 64 -4.75 15.29 -4.06
N THR A 65 -4.33 15.61 -2.84
CA THR A 65 -5.12 15.57 -1.60
C THR A 65 -6.11 16.71 -1.46
N LYS A 66 -6.44 17.41 -2.55
CA LYS A 66 -7.31 18.57 -2.50
C LYS A 66 -8.70 18.17 -2.95
N LEU A 67 -9.62 18.09 -1.99
CA LEU A 67 -11.05 18.18 -2.27
C LEU A 67 -11.34 19.57 -2.84
N THR A 68 -12.21 19.60 -3.85
CA THR A 68 -12.67 20.87 -4.45
C THR A 68 -13.48 21.64 -3.41
N GLU A 69 -13.41 22.97 -3.43
CA GLU A 69 -14.20 23.82 -2.52
C GLU A 69 -15.69 23.46 -2.57
N GLU A 70 -16.20 23.18 -3.77
CA GLU A 70 -17.56 22.68 -4.00
C GLU A 70 -17.86 21.38 -3.26
N GLN A 71 -16.94 20.41 -3.29
CA GLN A 71 -17.13 19.14 -2.61
C GLN A 71 -17.18 19.32 -1.10
N LEU A 72 -16.38 20.24 -0.55
CA LEU A 72 -16.38 20.56 0.88
C LEU A 72 -17.67 21.28 1.30
N ILE A 73 -18.14 22.26 0.52
CA ILE A 73 -19.40 22.96 0.80
C ILE A 73 -20.57 21.98 0.78
N ASN A 74 -20.67 21.14 -0.25
CA ASN A 74 -21.72 20.14 -0.35
C ASN A 74 -21.63 19.11 0.78
N LEU A 75 -20.42 18.71 1.18
CA LEU A 75 -20.20 17.79 2.29
C LEU A 75 -20.69 18.39 3.61
N ILE A 76 -20.30 19.64 3.91
CA ILE A 76 -20.75 20.36 5.11
C ILE A 76 -22.29 20.44 5.10
N ALA A 77 -22.90 20.91 4.01
CA ALA A 77 -24.36 21.03 3.88
C ALA A 77 -25.08 19.69 4.10
N ASN A 78 -24.56 18.60 3.53
CA ASN A 78 -25.14 17.26 3.68
C ASN A 78 -25.00 16.71 5.10
N VAL A 79 -23.90 17.00 5.81
CA VAL A 79 -23.70 16.59 7.20
C VAL A 79 -24.61 17.38 8.15
N HIS A 80 -24.84 18.67 7.88
CA HIS A 80 -25.85 19.45 8.60
C HIS A 80 -27.26 18.88 8.37
N GLY A 81 -27.57 18.50 7.12
CA GLY A 81 -28.86 17.93 6.76
C GLY A 81 -30.00 18.86 7.15
N THR A 82 -30.92 18.38 7.98
CA THR A 82 -32.07 19.16 8.49
C THR A 82 -31.74 20.01 9.72
N ARG A 83 -30.51 19.93 10.26
CA ARG A 83 -30.11 20.57 11.51
C ARG A 83 -29.30 21.83 11.25
N ASN A 84 -29.65 22.92 11.92
CA ASN A 84 -28.85 24.14 11.95
C ASN A 84 -27.82 24.02 13.08
N ILE A 85 -26.58 23.67 12.73
CA ILE A 85 -25.49 23.50 13.71
C ILE A 85 -24.61 24.76 13.70
N LEU A 86 -24.27 25.24 14.89
CA LEU A 86 -23.51 26.47 15.11
C LEU A 86 -22.02 26.37 14.71
N SER A 87 -21.50 25.17 14.49
CA SER A 87 -20.09 24.87 14.20
C SER A 87 -19.97 23.75 13.16
N ILE A 88 -18.81 23.65 12.52
CA ILE A 88 -18.47 22.57 11.57
C ILE A 88 -18.45 21.23 12.34
N PRO A 89 -19.33 20.26 12.01
CA PRO A 89 -19.36 18.98 12.72
C PRO A 89 -18.07 18.19 12.49
N CYS A 90 -17.53 17.56 13.53
CA CYS A 90 -16.33 16.69 13.44
C CYS A 90 -16.50 15.56 12.41
N ILE A 91 -17.74 15.08 12.23
CA ILE A 91 -18.10 14.06 11.21
C ILE A 91 -17.76 14.55 9.79
N SER A 92 -17.81 15.86 9.53
CA SER A 92 -17.43 16.44 8.24
C SER A 92 -15.94 16.23 7.95
N LEU A 93 -15.09 16.34 8.98
CA LEU A 93 -13.66 16.06 8.85
C LEU A 93 -13.42 14.59 8.57
N GLU A 94 -14.06 13.68 9.31
CA GLU A 94 -13.95 12.24 9.11
C GLU A 94 -14.39 11.83 7.69
N ALA A 95 -15.53 12.36 7.22
CA ALA A 95 -16.02 12.09 5.87
C ALA A 95 -15.06 12.62 4.78
N ALA A 96 -14.51 13.82 4.97
CA ALA A 96 -13.54 14.40 4.04
C ALA A 96 -12.21 13.62 4.02
N CYS A 97 -11.69 13.26 5.19
CA CYS A 97 -10.53 12.38 5.34
C CYS A 97 -10.77 11.04 4.64
N GLY A 98 -11.93 10.42 4.88
CA GLY A 98 -12.34 9.16 4.26
C GLY A 98 -12.38 9.22 2.74
N ALA A 99 -12.88 10.32 2.16
CA ALA A 99 -12.91 10.51 0.71
C ALA A 99 -11.50 10.56 0.10
N ILE A 100 -10.56 11.24 0.75
CA ILE A 100 -9.16 11.33 0.30
C ILE A 100 -8.44 9.98 0.48
N LEU A 101 -8.60 9.34 1.64
CA LEU A 101 -7.89 8.10 1.96
C LEU A 101 -8.30 6.93 1.07
N LYS A 102 -9.56 6.88 0.62
CA LYS A 102 -10.01 5.90 -0.38
C LYS A 102 -9.23 5.96 -1.69
N LEU A 103 -8.71 7.13 -2.07
CA LEU A 103 -7.91 7.28 -3.30
C LEU A 103 -6.52 6.63 -3.20
N TYR A 104 -5.98 6.47 -1.98
CA TYR A 104 -4.66 5.87 -1.76
C TYR A 104 -4.65 4.34 -1.86
N ARG A 105 -5.81 3.69 -1.77
CA ARG A 105 -5.90 2.23 -1.76
C ARG A 105 -5.30 1.60 -3.02
N ARG A 106 -5.76 2.00 -4.21
CA ARG A 106 -5.26 1.45 -5.49
C ARG A 106 -3.77 1.74 -5.74
N PRO A 107 -3.26 2.98 -5.54
CA PRO A 107 -1.84 3.26 -5.71
C PRO A 107 -0.93 2.44 -4.79
N LEU A 108 -1.35 2.18 -3.55
CA LEU A 108 -0.57 1.33 -2.62
C LEU A 108 -0.60 -0.15 -3.05
N GLU A 109 -1.75 -0.66 -3.50
CA GLU A 109 -1.86 -2.02 -4.04
C GLU A 109 -0.93 -2.20 -5.25
N ASN A 110 -0.97 -1.29 -6.22
CA ASN A 110 -0.09 -1.30 -7.40
C ASN A 110 1.39 -1.16 -7.02
N PHE A 111 1.70 -0.45 -5.93
CA PHE A 111 3.06 -0.32 -5.44
C PHE A 111 3.60 -1.62 -4.86
N VAL A 112 2.77 -2.38 -4.15
CA VAL A 112 3.12 -3.73 -3.69
C VAL A 112 3.38 -4.64 -4.89
N ASP A 113 2.54 -4.58 -5.93
CA ASP A 113 2.74 -5.36 -7.17
C ASP A 113 4.09 -5.04 -7.85
N SER A 114 4.44 -3.76 -7.90
CA SER A 114 5.73 -3.29 -8.44
C SER A 114 6.95 -3.85 -7.69
N ILE A 115 6.79 -4.22 -6.42
CA ILE A 115 7.83 -4.84 -5.59
C ILE A 115 7.82 -6.36 -5.75
N THR A 116 6.65 -6.99 -5.89
CA THR A 116 6.57 -8.43 -6.18
C THR A 116 7.24 -8.77 -7.50
N ASP A 117 7.09 -7.92 -8.52
CA ASP A 117 7.78 -8.10 -9.82
C ASP A 117 9.31 -8.11 -9.67
N ILE A 118 9.85 -7.26 -8.79
CA ILE A 118 11.29 -7.23 -8.49
C ILE A 118 11.71 -8.49 -7.74
N LEU A 119 10.91 -8.96 -6.79
CA LEU A 119 11.21 -10.19 -6.04
C LEU A 119 11.19 -11.41 -6.96
N ILE A 120 10.23 -11.51 -7.87
CA ILE A 120 10.17 -12.58 -8.88
C ILE A 120 11.43 -12.55 -9.74
N SER A 121 11.80 -11.38 -10.28
CA SER A 121 13.02 -11.22 -11.08
C SER A 121 14.28 -11.63 -10.30
N ALA A 122 14.36 -11.28 -9.00
CA ALA A 122 15.49 -11.66 -8.15
C ALA A 122 15.58 -13.18 -7.93
N VAL A 123 14.44 -13.85 -7.78
CA VAL A 123 14.37 -15.32 -7.64
C VAL A 123 14.78 -16.00 -8.95
N GLU A 124 14.35 -15.47 -10.09
CA GLU A 124 14.76 -15.95 -11.41
C GLU A 124 16.27 -15.83 -11.62
N ASP A 125 16.88 -14.70 -11.23
CA ASP A 125 18.33 -14.49 -11.31
C ASP A 125 19.09 -15.50 -10.45
N SER A 126 18.63 -15.73 -9.20
CA SER A 126 19.22 -16.72 -8.30
C SER A 126 18.97 -18.17 -8.76
N SER A 127 17.94 -18.41 -9.58
CA SER A 127 17.64 -19.74 -10.12
C SER A 127 18.73 -20.28 -11.05
N ASN A 128 19.60 -19.41 -11.58
CA ASN A 128 20.75 -19.80 -12.41
C ASN A 128 21.71 -20.76 -11.69
N ILE A 129 21.79 -20.71 -10.35
CA ILE A 129 22.61 -21.64 -9.56
C ILE A 129 22.11 -23.09 -9.68
N VAL A 130 20.80 -23.24 -9.90
CA VAL A 130 20.10 -24.53 -9.98
C VAL A 130 19.83 -24.91 -11.44
N ALA A 131 20.37 -24.16 -12.42
CA ALA A 131 20.15 -24.42 -13.85
C ALA A 131 20.59 -25.83 -14.32
N ALA A 132 21.52 -26.45 -13.60
CA ALA A 132 21.95 -27.83 -13.86
C ALA A 132 20.83 -28.87 -13.65
N TYR A 133 19.79 -28.54 -12.88
CA TYR A 133 18.67 -29.42 -12.51
C TYR A 133 17.33 -28.74 -12.89
N PRO A 134 16.83 -28.93 -14.13
CA PRO A 134 15.67 -28.21 -14.64
C PRO A 134 14.39 -28.52 -13.85
N SER A 135 14.15 -29.78 -13.50
CA SER A 135 12.99 -30.20 -12.70
C SER A 135 12.99 -29.56 -11.30
N LEU A 136 14.16 -29.47 -10.66
CA LEU A 136 14.31 -28.80 -9.37
C LEU A 136 14.08 -27.29 -9.49
N ARG A 137 14.61 -26.67 -10.54
CA ARG A 137 14.44 -25.24 -10.79
C ARG A 137 12.97 -24.86 -10.94
N GLU A 138 12.20 -25.61 -11.72
CA GLU A 138 10.77 -25.37 -11.92
C GLU A 138 9.98 -25.51 -10.60
N GLU A 139 10.25 -26.55 -9.82
CA GLU A 139 9.61 -26.76 -8.52
C GLU A 139 9.96 -25.65 -7.50
N VAL A 140 11.23 -25.22 -7.45
CA VAL A 140 11.68 -24.12 -6.58
C VAL A 140 10.98 -22.82 -6.97
N ILE A 141 10.96 -22.46 -8.25
CA ILE A 141 10.31 -21.24 -8.74
C ILE A 141 8.80 -21.31 -8.45
N ARG A 142 8.15 -22.46 -8.69
CA ARG A 142 6.72 -22.62 -8.42
C ARG A 142 6.40 -22.39 -6.95
N PHE A 143 7.12 -23.05 -6.03
CA PHE A 143 6.86 -22.91 -4.59
C PHE A 143 7.14 -21.51 -4.06
N ILE A 144 8.15 -20.83 -4.59
CA ILE A 144 8.49 -19.46 -4.19
C ILE A 144 7.46 -18.48 -4.73
N ASN A 145 7.06 -18.60 -6.00
CA ASN A 145 6.03 -17.73 -6.60
C ASN A 145 4.69 -17.87 -5.87
N GLU A 146 4.26 -19.10 -5.55
CA GLU A 146 3.07 -19.32 -4.72
C GLU A 146 3.16 -18.67 -3.33
N SER A 147 4.38 -18.55 -2.77
CA SER A 147 4.61 -17.88 -1.49
C SER A 147 4.61 -16.35 -1.63
N ILE A 148 5.19 -15.82 -2.72
CA ILE A 148 5.18 -14.40 -3.05
C ILE A 148 3.75 -13.90 -3.26
N ASP A 149 2.93 -14.63 -4.02
CA ASP A 149 1.54 -14.26 -4.28
C ASP A 149 0.72 -14.18 -2.98
N LYS A 150 0.85 -15.19 -2.12
CA LYS A 150 0.18 -15.21 -0.79
C LYS A 150 0.64 -14.05 0.10
N ALA A 151 1.95 -13.80 0.14
CA ALA A 151 2.52 -12.71 0.92
C ALA A 151 2.12 -11.32 0.38
N SER A 152 1.96 -11.21 -0.94
CA SER A 152 1.46 -10.00 -1.61
C SER A 152 0.03 -9.70 -1.21
N ASP A 153 -0.85 -10.69 -1.30
CA ASP A 153 -2.27 -10.55 -0.94
C ASP A 153 -2.44 -10.21 0.55
N GLU A 154 -1.68 -10.86 1.44
CA GLU A 154 -1.67 -10.53 2.87
C GLU A 154 -1.20 -9.10 3.12
N THR A 155 -0.12 -8.67 2.46
CA THR A 155 0.41 -7.31 2.60
C THR A 155 -0.60 -6.26 2.12
N LYS A 156 -1.31 -6.51 1.01
CA LYS A 156 -2.37 -5.64 0.49
C LYS A 156 -3.55 -5.55 1.45
N ASP A 157 -4.00 -6.67 2.02
CA ASP A 157 -5.09 -6.70 3.00
C ASP A 157 -4.71 -5.93 4.29
N LEU A 158 -3.48 -6.12 4.79
CA LEU A 158 -2.98 -5.38 5.96
C LEU A 158 -2.91 -3.87 5.71
N LEU A 159 -2.43 -3.45 4.53
CA LEU A 159 -2.43 -2.03 4.14
C LEU A 159 -3.85 -1.48 4.00
N GLY A 160 -4.77 -2.25 3.43
CA GLY A 160 -6.19 -1.90 3.33
C GLY A 160 -6.81 -1.67 4.71
N LYS A 161 -6.62 -2.62 5.64
CA LYS A 161 -7.07 -2.50 7.04
C LYS A 161 -6.44 -1.31 7.75
N HIS A 162 -5.15 -1.02 7.50
CA HIS A 162 -4.49 0.15 8.06
C HIS A 162 -5.14 1.45 7.56
N LEU A 163 -5.40 1.58 6.26
CA LEU A 163 -6.12 2.74 5.72
C LEU A 163 -7.54 2.87 6.29
N GLU A 164 -8.29 1.77 6.38
CA GLU A 164 -9.62 1.75 6.99
C GLU A 164 -9.59 2.19 8.45
N SER A 165 -8.55 1.81 9.21
CA SER A 165 -8.36 2.29 10.58
C SER A 165 -8.15 3.80 10.67
N GLN A 166 -7.40 4.40 9.72
CA GLN A 166 -7.18 5.85 9.65
C GLN A 166 -8.44 6.60 9.22
N MET A 167 -9.32 5.97 8.43
CA MET A 167 -10.57 6.57 7.97
C MET A 167 -11.63 6.66 9.08
N ASN A 168 -11.67 5.67 9.98
CA ASN A 168 -12.73 5.56 10.99
C ASN A 168 -12.51 6.41 12.25
N CYS A 169 -11.30 6.92 12.48
CA CYS A 169 -11.01 7.71 13.68
C CYS A 169 -9.99 8.81 13.39
N CYS A 170 -10.42 10.07 13.51
CA CYS A 170 -9.53 11.22 13.46
C CYS A 170 -9.03 11.60 14.86
N ASN A 171 -7.76 11.31 15.18
CA ASN A 171 -7.18 11.73 16.46
C ASN A 171 -6.85 13.25 16.46
N VAL A 172 -7.75 14.04 17.02
CA VAL A 172 -7.62 15.50 17.16
C VAL A 172 -6.60 15.93 18.24
N TYR A 173 -6.18 15.00 19.11
CA TYR A 173 -5.21 15.25 20.18
C TYR A 173 -3.78 14.81 19.81
N HIS A 174 -3.53 14.53 18.54
CA HIS A 174 -2.19 14.15 18.11
C HIS A 174 -1.20 15.28 18.35
N TRP A 175 -0.05 14.95 18.95
CA TRP A 175 0.95 15.91 19.43
C TRP A 175 1.60 16.76 18.32
N ASP A 176 1.71 16.22 17.09
CA ASP A 176 2.18 16.98 15.91
C ASP A 176 1.13 17.92 15.29
N LEU A 177 -0.13 17.92 15.77
CA LEU A 177 -1.16 18.81 15.22
C LEU A 177 -0.89 20.25 15.61
N ASN A 178 -1.04 21.16 14.66
CA ASN A 178 -0.86 22.58 14.95
C ASN A 178 -2.10 23.14 15.65
N THR A 179 -2.07 23.19 16.97
CA THR A 179 -3.16 23.68 17.82
C THR A 179 -3.68 25.07 17.42
N SER A 180 -2.86 25.92 16.80
CA SER A 180 -3.29 27.27 16.36
C SER A 180 -4.26 27.18 15.17
N ILE A 181 -3.97 26.32 14.19
CA ILE A 181 -4.82 26.09 13.01
C ILE A 181 -6.18 25.54 13.43
N TRP A 182 -6.17 24.63 14.39
CA TRP A 182 -7.37 23.96 14.87
C TRP A 182 -8.22 24.85 15.77
N LYS A 183 -7.60 25.72 16.59
CA LYS A 183 -8.33 26.72 17.38
C LYS A 183 -9.09 27.70 16.49
N GLU A 184 -8.42 28.27 15.48
CA GLU A 184 -9.04 29.21 14.53
C GLU A 184 -10.09 28.54 13.63
N GLY A 185 -9.85 27.29 13.22
CA GLY A 185 -10.78 26.57 12.34
C GLY A 185 -11.99 25.93 13.04
N LEU A 186 -11.98 25.80 14.37
CA LEU A 186 -13.12 25.33 15.18
C LEU A 186 -13.98 26.49 15.71
N THR A 187 -13.40 27.70 15.86
CA THR A 187 -14.13 28.93 16.22
C THR A 187 -14.80 29.55 15.00
N CYS A 188 -15.64 28.78 14.31
CA CYS A 188 -16.42 29.32 13.20
C CYS A 188 -17.68 30.03 13.72
N SER A 189 -18.01 31.15 13.08
CA SER A 189 -19.33 31.79 13.18
C SER A 189 -20.43 30.80 12.79
N PRO A 190 -21.68 30.96 13.29
CA PRO A 190 -22.80 30.10 12.93
C PRO A 190 -22.87 29.87 11.42
N VAL A 191 -22.96 28.61 10.99
CA VAL A 191 -23.03 28.25 9.57
C VAL A 191 -24.41 28.66 9.03
N LYS A 192 -24.57 29.94 8.66
CA LYS A 192 -25.75 30.46 7.96
C LYS A 192 -25.64 30.04 6.49
N ILE A 193 -26.00 28.79 6.20
CA ILE A 193 -25.91 28.22 4.83
C ILE A 193 -26.94 28.87 3.90
N TRP A 194 -28.11 29.22 4.44
CA TRP A 194 -29.31 29.55 3.67
C TRP A 194 -29.64 31.04 3.59
N ASN A 195 -29.03 31.89 4.42
CA ASN A 195 -29.28 33.34 4.39
C ASN A 195 -28.31 34.00 3.42
N SER A 196 -28.79 34.30 2.21
CA SER A 196 -28.11 35.19 1.29
C SER A 196 -28.36 36.65 1.70
N GLY A 197 -27.55 37.16 2.63
CA GLY A 197 -27.48 38.58 2.94
C GLY A 197 -28.39 39.02 4.08
N GLU A 198 -27.86 38.98 5.30
CA GLU A 198 -28.19 39.98 6.31
C GLU A 198 -26.88 40.50 6.86
N THR A 199 -26.71 41.80 6.72
CA THR A 199 -25.65 42.65 7.27
C THR A 199 -25.33 42.27 8.71
N GLU A 200 -24.04 42.36 9.05
CA GLU A 200 -23.52 42.29 10.42
C GLU A 200 -24.37 43.18 11.35
N GLU A 201 -25.20 42.55 12.20
CA GLU A 201 -25.81 43.25 13.31
C GLU A 201 -24.76 43.42 14.41
N ASN A 202 -24.16 44.61 14.41
CA ASN A 202 -23.49 45.15 15.57
C ASN A 202 -24.46 45.17 16.77
N SER A 203 -23.95 44.71 17.90
CA SER A 203 -24.49 44.84 19.24
C SER A 203 -25.23 46.18 19.49
N SER A 204 -26.52 46.12 19.79
CA SER A 204 -27.23 46.95 20.77
C SER A 204 -28.65 46.40 20.97
N GLU A 205 -29.06 46.26 22.22
CA GLU A 205 -30.39 45.86 22.64
C GLU A 205 -31.48 46.90 22.30
N GLU A 206 -32.73 46.44 22.39
CA GLU A 206 -34.00 47.19 22.52
C GLU A 206 -34.63 47.82 21.26
N ASN A 207 -35.67 47.18 20.70
CA ASN A 207 -37.06 47.65 20.91
C ASN A 207 -38.16 46.73 20.35
N LEU A 208 -39.31 46.88 21.00
CA LEU A 208 -40.62 46.23 20.87
C LEU A 208 -41.23 46.19 19.45
N LEU A 209 -41.88 45.04 19.19
CA LEU A 209 -43.20 44.81 18.56
C LEU A 209 -43.82 45.85 17.60
N SER A 210 -44.33 45.27 16.50
CA SER A 210 -45.37 45.71 15.54
C SER A 210 -44.99 46.81 14.55
N SER A 211 -44.96 46.49 13.25
CA SER A 211 -46.15 46.42 12.39
C SER A 211 -45.80 45.77 11.06
N GLU A 212 -46.81 45.13 10.48
CA GLU A 212 -46.78 44.40 9.21
C GLU A 212 -46.55 45.31 7.99
N GLU A 213 -46.30 44.60 6.89
CA GLU A 213 -46.51 44.95 5.49
C GLU A 213 -45.32 45.46 4.65
N ASN A 214 -45.08 44.65 3.61
CA ASN A 214 -44.62 45.00 2.27
C ASN A 214 -43.14 44.69 1.91
N SER A 215 -42.91 43.45 1.48
CA SER A 215 -42.30 43.12 0.18
C SER A 215 -42.27 41.60 -0.05
N GLU A 216 -43.43 40.99 -0.24
CA GLU A 216 -43.57 39.54 -0.53
C GLU A 216 -43.28 39.15 -1.99
N ASP A 217 -42.79 40.06 -2.83
CA ASP A 217 -42.74 39.85 -4.29
C ASP A 217 -41.46 39.20 -4.84
N SER A 218 -40.60 38.58 -4.00
CA SER A 218 -39.45 37.79 -4.50
C SER A 218 -39.33 36.38 -3.94
N VAL A 219 -40.16 36.01 -2.96
CA VAL A 219 -40.09 34.71 -2.27
C VAL A 219 -41.08 33.70 -2.87
N ALA A 220 -42.12 34.17 -3.57
CA ALA A 220 -43.22 33.34 -4.05
C ALA A 220 -42.89 32.46 -5.28
N GLU A 221 -41.87 32.80 -6.09
CA GLU A 221 -41.56 32.04 -7.31
C GLU A 221 -40.86 30.69 -7.06
N VAL A 222 -40.33 30.45 -5.85
CA VAL A 222 -39.60 29.21 -5.53
C VAL A 222 -40.51 28.13 -4.92
N LEU A 223 -41.73 28.48 -4.47
CA LEU A 223 -42.63 27.55 -3.79
C LEU A 223 -43.58 26.78 -4.74
N ASN A 224 -43.65 27.12 -6.02
CA ASN A 224 -44.63 26.59 -6.97
C ASN A 224 -44.12 25.52 -7.96
N SER A 225 -43.07 24.76 -7.61
CA SER A 225 -42.77 23.51 -8.32
C SER A 225 -43.20 22.30 -7.48
N THR A 226 -44.40 21.79 -7.76
CA THR A 226 -44.87 20.50 -7.27
C THR A 226 -43.85 19.43 -7.67
N PHE A 227 -43.17 18.82 -6.70
CA PHE A 227 -42.18 17.74 -6.90
C PHE A 227 -42.85 16.55 -7.60
N ASN A 228 -42.72 16.45 -8.92
CA ASN A 228 -43.36 15.40 -9.70
C ASN A 228 -42.38 14.44 -10.40
N ASP A 229 -41.06 14.67 -10.39
CA ASP A 229 -40.13 13.66 -10.93
C ASP A 229 -38.68 13.73 -10.39
N SER A 230 -37.97 12.61 -10.49
CA SER A 230 -36.58 12.46 -10.02
C SER A 230 -35.57 13.37 -10.74
N THR A 231 -35.89 13.83 -11.95
CA THR A 231 -35.10 14.78 -12.74
C THR A 231 -35.17 16.22 -12.19
N ASP A 232 -36.28 16.58 -11.54
CA ASP A 232 -36.48 17.92 -10.98
C ASP A 232 -35.62 18.12 -9.73
N PHE A 233 -35.43 17.07 -8.92
CA PHE A 233 -34.60 17.11 -7.73
C PHE A 233 -33.12 17.38 -8.04
N HIS A 234 -32.58 16.76 -9.10
CA HIS A 234 -31.17 16.96 -9.48
C HIS A 234 -30.93 18.39 -10.00
N SER A 235 -31.84 18.90 -10.84
CA SER A 235 -31.81 20.28 -11.33
C SER A 235 -31.90 21.29 -10.16
N PHE A 236 -32.83 21.08 -9.24
CA PHE A 236 -33.01 21.94 -8.06
C PHE A 236 -31.82 21.89 -7.11
N SER A 237 -31.25 20.71 -6.87
CA SER A 237 -30.02 20.53 -6.07
C SER A 237 -28.84 21.29 -6.67
N GLN A 238 -28.71 21.29 -8.01
CA GLN A 238 -27.65 22.01 -8.70
C GLN A 238 -27.82 23.53 -8.61
N SER A 239 -29.05 24.04 -8.70
CA SER A 239 -29.36 25.46 -8.44
C SER A 239 -29.04 25.89 -7.00
N ILE A 240 -29.32 25.03 -6.02
CA ILE A 240 -28.99 25.29 -4.61
C ILE A 240 -27.48 25.31 -4.39
N SER A 241 -26.75 24.34 -4.95
CA SER A 241 -25.30 24.28 -4.82
C SER A 241 -24.63 25.53 -5.40
N MET A 242 -25.14 26.07 -6.52
CA MET A 242 -24.66 27.33 -7.09
C MET A 242 -24.87 28.53 -6.16
N LYS A 243 -26.05 28.67 -5.53
CA LYS A 243 -26.30 29.73 -4.53
C LYS A 243 -25.44 29.57 -3.26
N MET A 244 -25.21 28.33 -2.81
CA MET A 244 -24.32 28.06 -1.67
C MET A 244 -22.87 28.43 -1.96
N LYS A 245 -22.41 28.25 -3.21
CA LYS A 245 -21.07 28.69 -3.63
C LYS A 245 -20.90 30.20 -3.61
N GLU A 246 -21.96 31.00 -3.62
CA GLU A 246 -21.85 32.45 -3.59
C GLU A 246 -21.76 32.99 -2.16
N ASN A 247 -22.32 32.26 -1.20
CA ASN A 247 -22.33 32.60 0.22
C ASN A 247 -20.91 32.67 0.83
N ASN A 248 -20.55 33.85 1.35
CA ASN A 248 -19.23 34.11 1.94
C ASN A 248 -18.96 33.23 3.18
N ASN A 249 -19.97 32.96 4.00
CA ASN A 249 -19.83 32.14 5.21
C ASN A 249 -19.54 30.67 4.84
N ALA A 250 -20.23 30.13 3.82
CA ALA A 250 -19.98 28.78 3.33
C ALA A 250 -18.56 28.62 2.77
N LYS A 251 -18.04 29.64 2.06
CA LYS A 251 -16.65 29.68 1.57
C LYS A 251 -15.63 29.75 2.70
N GLU A 252 -15.90 30.53 3.74
CA GLU A 252 -14.97 30.63 4.87
C GLU A 252 -14.88 29.32 5.64
N ASN A 253 -16.03 28.69 5.92
CA ASN A 253 -16.09 27.40 6.60
C ASN A 253 -15.43 26.28 5.79
N SER A 254 -15.63 26.26 4.47
CA SER A 254 -14.96 25.28 3.59
C SER A 254 -13.44 25.47 3.56
N LYS A 255 -12.95 26.72 3.56
CA LYS A 255 -11.50 27.03 3.65
C LYS A 255 -10.91 26.63 4.99
N ASN A 256 -11.62 26.84 6.09
CA ASN A 256 -11.19 26.42 7.42
C ASN A 256 -11.11 24.89 7.52
N LEU A 257 -12.14 24.19 7.05
CA LEU A 257 -12.13 22.73 6.95
C LEU A 257 -10.98 22.23 6.07
N ALA A 258 -10.74 22.86 4.91
CA ALA A 258 -9.63 22.51 4.02
C ALA A 258 -8.25 22.70 4.69
N ARG A 259 -8.09 23.74 5.51
CA ARG A 259 -6.84 24.01 6.24
C ARG A 259 -6.58 22.93 7.30
N ILE A 260 -7.59 22.61 8.11
CA ILE A 260 -7.53 21.52 9.11
C ILE A 260 -7.25 20.18 8.43
N LEU A 261 -8.01 19.87 7.37
CA LEU A 261 -7.88 18.63 6.61
C LEU A 261 -6.47 18.47 6.03
N LYS A 262 -5.89 19.55 5.48
CA LYS A 262 -4.52 19.52 4.95
C LYS A 262 -3.49 19.18 6.03
N ASP A 263 -3.64 19.74 7.23
CA ASP A 263 -2.73 19.49 8.35
C ASP A 263 -2.85 18.03 8.81
N TYR A 264 -4.08 17.53 8.94
CA TYR A 264 -4.35 16.14 9.33
C TYR A 264 -3.87 15.13 8.27
N ILE A 265 -4.17 15.33 6.99
CA ILE A 265 -3.75 14.43 5.91
C ILE A 265 -2.23 14.39 5.80
N ARG A 266 -1.51 15.49 6.06
CA ARG A 266 -0.05 15.48 6.09
C ARG A 266 0.49 14.53 7.17
N LEU A 267 -0.15 14.48 8.33
CA LEU A 267 0.23 13.55 9.39
C LEU A 267 -0.05 12.10 8.97
N VAL A 268 -1.26 11.83 8.44
CA VAL A 268 -1.62 10.49 7.98
C VAL A 268 -0.68 10.02 6.87
N GLN A 269 -0.31 10.88 5.93
CA GLN A 269 0.66 10.57 4.89
C GLN A 269 2.03 10.15 5.45
N LYS A 270 2.54 10.83 6.49
CA LYS A 270 3.79 10.43 7.14
C LYS A 270 3.67 9.04 7.77
N GLN A 271 2.56 8.79 8.47
CA GLN A 271 2.30 7.50 9.11
C GLN A 271 2.16 6.38 8.09
N VAL A 272 1.39 6.61 7.02
CA VAL A 272 1.20 5.65 5.92
C VAL A 272 2.53 5.37 5.22
N ALA A 273 3.38 6.38 4.98
CA ALA A 273 4.70 6.18 4.39
C ALA A 273 5.56 5.22 5.22
N ASP A 274 5.70 5.50 6.51
CA ASP A 274 6.51 4.69 7.44
C ASP A 274 5.93 3.27 7.60
N THR A 275 4.62 3.17 7.78
CA THR A 275 3.94 1.89 7.97
C THR A 275 4.01 1.03 6.72
N THR A 276 3.87 1.62 5.53
CA THR A 276 3.95 0.89 4.25
C THR A 276 5.32 0.26 4.06
N ILE A 277 6.39 1.01 4.32
CA ILE A 277 7.77 0.49 4.25
C ILE A 277 7.94 -0.69 5.22
N LYS A 278 7.43 -0.56 6.44
CA LYS A 278 7.52 -1.63 7.46
C LYS A 278 6.72 -2.87 7.04
N TYR A 279 5.53 -2.69 6.50
CA TYR A 279 4.67 -3.80 6.12
C TYR A 279 5.27 -4.58 4.95
N ILE A 280 5.75 -3.89 3.91
CA ILE A 280 6.42 -4.54 2.79
C ILE A 280 7.68 -5.30 3.24
N ASN A 281 8.51 -4.68 4.08
CA ASN A 281 9.72 -5.36 4.56
C ASN A 281 9.38 -6.58 5.43
N CYS A 282 8.40 -6.48 6.32
CA CYS A 282 8.05 -7.54 7.26
C CYS A 282 7.25 -8.67 6.61
N PHE A 283 6.12 -8.33 5.97
CA PHE A 283 5.13 -9.30 5.49
C PHE A 283 5.36 -9.76 4.06
N LEU A 284 6.15 -9.04 3.25
CA LEU A 284 6.52 -9.47 1.90
C LEU A 284 7.97 -9.96 1.85
N VAL A 285 8.95 -9.06 1.97
CA VAL A 285 10.37 -9.40 1.73
C VAL A 285 10.89 -10.41 2.75
N ASN A 286 10.76 -10.12 4.05
CA ASN A 286 11.27 -11.01 5.11
C ASN A 286 10.47 -12.32 5.18
N HIS A 287 9.15 -12.26 4.99
CA HIS A 287 8.31 -13.46 4.98
C HIS A 287 8.73 -14.43 3.86
N VAL A 288 8.89 -13.93 2.63
CA VAL A 288 9.36 -14.73 1.49
C VAL A 288 10.77 -15.30 1.75
N PHE A 289 11.65 -14.51 2.35
CA PHE A 289 12.99 -14.98 2.70
C PHE A 289 12.99 -16.08 3.78
N GLU A 290 12.20 -15.94 4.85
CA GLU A 290 12.08 -16.98 5.86
C GLU A 290 11.41 -18.24 5.32
N PHE A 291 10.43 -18.10 4.43
CA PHE A 291 9.85 -19.23 3.68
C PHE A 291 10.92 -19.99 2.88
N ILE A 292 11.75 -19.26 2.13
CA ILE A 292 12.86 -19.84 1.34
C ILE A 292 13.86 -20.59 2.24
N LYS A 293 14.11 -20.05 3.42
CA LYS A 293 15.09 -20.59 4.37
C LYS A 293 14.60 -21.82 5.13
N ILE A 294 13.33 -21.85 5.55
CA ILE A 294 12.81 -22.87 6.47
C ILE A 294 11.91 -23.88 5.74
N GLU A 295 10.98 -23.40 4.92
CA GLU A 295 9.91 -24.23 4.36
C GLU A 295 10.23 -24.82 2.99
N LEU A 296 11.08 -24.17 2.20
CA LEU A 296 11.40 -24.59 0.84
C LEU A 296 11.94 -26.03 0.80
N ILE A 297 12.94 -26.34 1.64
CA ILE A 297 13.54 -27.68 1.70
C ILE A 297 12.48 -28.71 2.11
N ILE A 298 11.61 -28.38 3.06
CA ILE A 298 10.55 -29.27 3.53
C ILE A 298 9.57 -29.58 2.39
N LYS A 299 9.15 -28.56 1.63
CA LYS A 299 8.25 -28.74 0.48
C LYS A 299 8.88 -29.56 -0.64
N LEU A 300 10.15 -29.30 -0.94
CA LEU A 300 10.91 -30.07 -1.93
C LEU A 300 11.04 -31.54 -1.52
N LEU A 301 11.31 -31.82 -0.24
CA LEU A 301 11.43 -33.19 0.28
C LEU A 301 10.08 -33.92 0.37
N HIS A 302 8.97 -33.22 0.52
CA HIS A 302 7.63 -33.86 0.54
C HIS A 302 7.01 -34.03 -0.84
N SER A 303 7.58 -33.42 -1.89
CA SER A 303 7.13 -33.62 -3.25
C SER A 303 7.25 -35.11 -3.65
N SER A 304 6.24 -35.62 -4.37
CA SER A 304 6.12 -37.06 -4.67
C SER A 304 7.20 -37.59 -5.63
N ASN A 305 8.02 -36.72 -6.22
CA ASN A 305 8.99 -37.02 -7.28
C ASN A 305 10.45 -36.85 -6.85
N LYS A 306 10.82 -37.30 -5.64
CA LYS A 306 12.18 -37.16 -5.08
C LYS A 306 13.33 -37.57 -6.02
N SER A 307 13.16 -38.64 -6.77
CA SER A 307 14.18 -39.17 -7.68
C SER A 307 14.23 -38.44 -9.03
N SER A 308 13.12 -37.85 -9.47
CA SER A 308 13.03 -37.13 -10.75
C SER A 308 13.42 -35.65 -10.61
N ILE A 309 13.35 -35.10 -9.40
CA ILE A 309 13.75 -33.71 -9.11
C ILE A 309 15.25 -33.49 -9.27
N LEU A 310 16.07 -34.51 -9.00
CA LEU A 310 17.53 -34.43 -9.10
C LEU A 310 18.07 -34.97 -10.44
N GLU A 311 17.22 -35.04 -11.47
CA GLU A 311 17.68 -35.35 -12.82
C GLU A 311 18.51 -34.18 -13.39
N GLU A 312 19.77 -34.48 -13.74
CA GLU A 312 20.68 -33.53 -14.37
C GLU A 312 20.19 -33.20 -15.79
N CYS A 313 20.37 -31.95 -16.22
CA CYS A 313 20.20 -31.58 -17.62
C CYS A 313 21.20 -32.36 -18.49
N GLU A 314 20.77 -32.77 -19.69
CA GLU A 314 21.56 -33.61 -20.60
C GLU A 314 22.96 -33.03 -20.91
N LEU A 315 23.06 -31.70 -21.02
CA LEU A 315 24.33 -31.01 -21.25
C LEU A 315 25.30 -31.12 -20.06
N GLU A 316 24.81 -30.97 -18.83
CA GLU A 316 25.66 -31.10 -17.64
C GLU A 316 26.04 -32.56 -17.38
N PHE A 317 25.14 -33.49 -17.69
CA PHE A 317 25.43 -34.92 -17.66
C PHE A 317 26.55 -35.30 -18.64
N GLN A 318 26.48 -34.82 -19.89
CA GLN A 318 27.53 -35.02 -20.90
C GLN A 318 28.85 -34.41 -20.44
N ARG A 319 28.86 -33.16 -19.97
CA ARG A 319 30.06 -32.49 -19.45
C ARG A 319 30.68 -33.24 -18.28
N ARG A 320 29.86 -33.76 -17.36
CA ARG A 320 30.33 -34.58 -16.22
C ARG A 320 30.98 -35.88 -16.70
N ASN A 321 30.39 -36.56 -17.67
CA ASN A 321 30.97 -37.77 -18.25
C ASN A 321 32.29 -37.49 -18.99
N GLU A 322 32.36 -36.41 -19.76
CA GLU A 322 33.61 -35.98 -20.41
C GLU A 322 34.71 -35.70 -19.38
N MET A 323 34.37 -34.99 -18.30
CA MET A 323 35.33 -34.69 -17.24
C MET A 323 35.78 -35.96 -16.50
N LEU A 324 34.87 -36.90 -16.24
CA LEU A 324 35.23 -38.20 -15.64
C LEU A 324 36.17 -38.99 -16.54
N ASN A 325 35.90 -39.04 -17.85
CA ASN A 325 36.77 -39.70 -18.82
C ASN A 325 38.16 -39.05 -18.84
N LEU A 326 38.24 -37.71 -18.83
CA LEU A 326 39.52 -37.00 -18.74
C LEU A 326 40.27 -37.30 -17.44
N CYS A 327 39.58 -37.35 -16.30
CA CYS A 327 40.20 -37.73 -15.03
C CYS A 327 40.75 -39.16 -15.08
N THR A 328 40.00 -40.12 -15.62
CA THR A 328 40.47 -41.50 -15.77
C THR A 328 41.66 -41.60 -16.73
N ASP A 329 41.67 -40.82 -17.80
CA ASP A 329 42.77 -40.77 -18.75
C ASP A 329 44.04 -40.19 -18.10
N LEU A 330 43.89 -39.13 -17.31
CA LEU A 330 44.99 -38.51 -16.56
C LEU A 330 45.54 -39.43 -15.46
N GLU A 331 44.68 -40.14 -14.74
CA GLU A 331 45.09 -41.16 -13.77
C GLU A 331 45.86 -42.29 -14.45
N GLY A 332 45.35 -42.78 -15.60
CA GLY A 332 46.04 -43.77 -16.40
C GLY A 332 47.41 -43.30 -16.89
N ALA A 333 47.50 -42.06 -17.37
CA ALA A 333 48.76 -41.45 -17.78
C ALA A 333 49.73 -41.29 -16.59
N LEU A 334 49.25 -40.90 -15.42
CA LEU A 334 50.06 -40.76 -14.21
C LEU A 334 50.63 -42.11 -13.76
N VAL A 335 49.82 -43.17 -13.78
CA VAL A 335 50.27 -44.54 -13.50
C VAL A 335 51.33 -44.98 -14.53
N ALA A 336 51.12 -44.68 -15.81
CA ALA A 336 52.09 -45.02 -16.87
C ALA A 336 53.42 -44.28 -16.68
N VAL A 337 53.40 -43.01 -16.28
CA VAL A 337 54.61 -42.24 -15.96
C VAL A 337 55.32 -42.76 -14.72
N GLN A 338 54.58 -43.18 -13.69
CA GLN A 338 55.17 -43.78 -12.48
C GLN A 338 55.79 -45.17 -12.72
N ALA A 339 55.35 -45.87 -13.76
CA ALA A 339 55.89 -47.17 -14.15
C ALA A 339 57.18 -47.07 -14.98
N PHE A 340 57.56 -45.86 -15.43
CA PHE A 340 58.73 -45.59 -16.27
C PHE A 340 59.95 -45.16 -15.43
#